data_AF-A0A423KGK1-F1
#
_entry.id   AF-A0A423KGK1-F1
#
_cell.length_a   1.000
_cell.length_b   1.000
_cell.length_c   1.000
_cell.angle_alpha   90.00
_cell.angle_beta   90.00
_cell.angle_gamma   90.00
#
_symmetry.space_group_name_H-M   'P 1'
#
loop_
_entity.id
_entity.type
_entity.pdbx_description
1 polymer ?
#
loop_
_entity_poly.entity_id
_entity_poly.type
_entity_poly.pdbx_seq_one_letter_code
_entity_poly.pdbx_strand_id
1 'polypeptide(L)'
;MAMVFCRACAKDIHETAPTCPRCGASQHIALPATTGPDSPWLAIVSLILGIICVLTLFDDSEWDRDTLFGISIFSVAGLVCGIISINQKKPGNNLAIAGVVLSAIATLCFAGLSLD
;
A
#
# COMPACT_ATOMS: atom_id res chain seq x y z
N MET A 1 -3.77 -24.80 -26.61
CA MET A 1 -3.38 -23.74 -27.56
C MET A 1 -4.66 -23.04 -27.98
N ALA A 2 -5.03 -21.97 -27.28
CA ALA A 2 -6.25 -21.24 -27.57
C ALA A 2 -5.90 -20.09 -28.53
N MET A 3 -6.60 -20.00 -29.66
CA MET A 3 -6.54 -18.80 -30.50
C MET A 3 -7.35 -17.71 -29.79
N VAL A 4 -6.78 -16.51 -29.65
CA VAL A 4 -7.49 -15.35 -29.10
C VAL A 4 -7.79 -14.37 -30.22
N PHE A 5 -8.92 -13.68 -30.18
CA PHE A 5 -9.26 -12.69 -31.20
C PHE A 5 -8.64 -11.34 -30.87
N CYS A 6 -8.07 -10.68 -31.87
CA CYS A 6 -7.60 -9.31 -31.75
C CYS A 6 -8.77 -8.36 -31.42
N ARG A 7 -8.66 -7.56 -30.36
CA ARG A 7 -9.72 -6.64 -29.91
C ARG A 7 -10.00 -5.50 -30.89
N ALA A 8 -9.09 -5.22 -31.83
CA ALA A 8 -9.25 -4.12 -32.78
C ALA A 8 -9.81 -4.58 -34.13
N CYS A 9 -9.34 -5.71 -34.66
CA CYS A 9 -9.70 -6.18 -36.00
C CYS A 9 -10.46 -7.52 -36.02
N ALA A 10 -10.78 -8.07 -34.84
CA ALA A 10 -11.50 -9.33 -34.65
C ALA A 10 -10.89 -10.54 -35.39
N LYS A 11 -9.60 -10.47 -35.74
CA LYS A 11 -8.89 -11.56 -36.41
C LYS A 11 -8.19 -12.45 -35.39
N ASP A 12 -8.11 -13.75 -35.71
CA ASP A 12 -7.38 -14.72 -34.91
C ASP A 12 -5.92 -14.32 -34.75
N ILE A 13 -5.44 -14.29 -33.51
CA ILE A 13 -4.04 -14.11 -33.17
C ILE A 13 -3.62 -15.22 -32.20
N HIS A 14 -2.31 -15.46 -32.16
CA HIS A 14 -1.73 -16.38 -31.19
C HIS A 14 -1.85 -15.79 -29.77
N GLU A 15 -2.11 -16.64 -28.77
CA GLU A 15 -2.28 -16.24 -27.36
C GLU A 15 -1.09 -15.45 -26.78
N THR A 16 0.12 -15.65 -27.34
CA THR A 16 1.33 -14.93 -26.92
C THR A 16 1.70 -13.74 -27.80
N ALA A 17 0.89 -13.36 -28.80
CA ALA A 17 1.22 -12.25 -29.70
C ALA A 17 0.97 -10.89 -29.00
N PRO A 18 2.00 -10.10 -28.65
CA PRO A 18 1.83 -8.82 -27.95
C PRO A 18 1.19 -7.75 -28.84
N THR A 19 1.31 -7.90 -30.15
CA THR A 19 0.80 -6.97 -31.17
C THR A 19 0.19 -7.76 -32.31
N CYS A 20 -0.96 -7.31 -32.82
CA CYS A 20 -1.56 -7.92 -34.00
C CYS A 20 -0.72 -7.60 -35.24
N PRO A 21 -0.23 -8.60 -36.01
CA PRO A 21 0.60 -8.36 -37.20
C PRO A 21 -0.16 -7.70 -38.36
N ARG A 22 -1.49 -7.62 -38.28
CA ARG A 22 -2.33 -7.09 -39.36
C ARG A 22 -2.82 -5.66 -39.14
N CYS A 23 -3.16 -5.30 -37.91
CA CYS A 23 -3.65 -3.97 -37.57
C CYS A 23 -2.71 -3.18 -36.65
N GLY A 24 -1.61 -3.78 -36.18
CA GLY A 24 -0.64 -3.15 -35.28
C GLY A 24 -1.15 -2.92 -33.84
N ALA A 25 -2.40 -3.26 -33.54
CA ALA A 25 -2.97 -3.03 -32.21
C ALA A 25 -2.30 -3.91 -31.16
N SER A 26 -1.77 -3.30 -30.09
CA SER A 26 -1.23 -4.01 -28.93
C SER A 26 -2.33 -4.78 -28.21
N GLN A 27 -2.13 -6.07 -28.00
CA GLN A 27 -3.08 -6.97 -27.33
C GLN A 27 -2.64 -7.27 -25.89
N HIS A 28 -1.89 -6.34 -25.26
CA HIS A 28 -1.38 -6.48 -23.91
C HIS A 28 -2.54 -6.66 -22.93
N ILE A 29 -2.87 -7.91 -22.63
CA ILE A 29 -3.69 -8.28 -21.48
C ILE A 29 -2.88 -7.82 -20.28
N ALA A 30 -3.40 -6.86 -19.53
CA ALA A 30 -2.94 -6.62 -18.17
C ALA A 30 -3.20 -7.91 -17.40
N LEU A 31 -2.23 -8.83 -17.39
CA LEU A 31 -2.23 -9.91 -16.41
C LEU A 31 -2.29 -9.21 -15.05
N PRO A 32 -3.23 -9.57 -14.16
CA PRO A 32 -3.16 -9.10 -12.80
C PRO A 32 -1.78 -9.53 -12.30
N ALA A 33 -0.97 -8.53 -11.90
CA ALA A 33 0.42 -8.73 -11.54
C ALA A 33 0.52 -9.86 -10.50
N THR A 34 0.89 -11.05 -10.96
CA THR A 34 1.34 -12.13 -10.10
C THR A 34 2.65 -11.65 -9.50
N THR A 35 2.55 -11.29 -8.23
CA THR A 35 3.61 -11.03 -7.25
C THR A 35 4.91 -11.78 -7.57
N GLY A 36 5.89 -11.08 -8.13
CA GLY A 36 7.30 -11.36 -7.86
C GLY A 36 7.62 -11.03 -6.39
N PRO A 37 8.88 -11.17 -5.93
CA PRO A 37 9.30 -10.93 -4.54
C PRO A 37 9.20 -9.46 -4.07
N ASP A 38 8.42 -8.63 -4.76
CA ASP A 38 7.93 -7.34 -4.27
C ASP A 38 6.76 -7.55 -3.31
N SER A 39 7.03 -8.22 -2.18
CA SER A 39 6.02 -8.44 -1.17
C SER A 39 5.59 -7.08 -0.58
N PRO A 40 4.28 -6.80 -0.44
CA PRO A 40 3.77 -5.58 0.17
C PRO A 40 3.97 -5.55 1.70
N TRP A 41 4.96 -6.29 2.20
CA TRP A 41 5.20 -6.52 3.61
C TRP A 41 5.43 -5.22 4.37
N LEU A 42 6.15 -4.27 3.76
CA LEU A 42 6.38 -2.95 4.35
C LEU A 42 5.09 -2.12 4.50
N ALA A 43 4.18 -2.21 3.52
CA ALA A 43 2.88 -1.54 3.58
C ALA A 43 1.98 -2.18 4.65
N ILE A 44 1.98 -3.51 4.74
CA ILE A 44 1.21 -4.25 5.75
C ILE A 44 1.72 -3.90 7.16
N VAL A 45 3.04 -3.87 7.36
CA VAL A 45 3.63 -3.51 8.66
C VAL A 45 3.29 -2.07 9.06
N SER A 46 3.39 -1.11 8.14
CA SER A 46 2.98 0.28 8.38
C SER A 46 1.49 0.40 8.74
N LEU A 47 0.62 -0.34 8.03
CA LEU A 47 -0.81 -0.38 8.32
C LEU A 47 -1.10 -0.93 9.72
N ILE A 48 -0.51 -2.07 10.09
CA ILE A 48 -0.71 -2.69 11.40
C ILE A 48 -0.24 -1.75 12.52
N LEU A 49 0.93 -1.10 12.36
CA LEU A 49 1.43 -0.12 13.32
C LEU A 49 0.48 1.07 13.48
N GLY A 50 -0.05 1.61 12.38
CA GLY A 50 -1.03 2.69 12.42
C GLY A 50 -2.33 2.29 13.13
N ILE A 51 -2.85 1.09 12.84
CA ILE A 51 -4.05 0.56 13.50
C ILE A 51 -3.83 0.44 15.01
N ILE A 52 -2.69 -0.10 15.46
CA ILE A 52 -2.37 -0.23 16.88
C ILE A 52 -2.35 1.16 17.54
N CYS A 53 -1.70 2.16 16.92
CA CYS A 53 -1.65 3.53 17.47
C CYS A 53 -3.04 4.18 17.58
N VAL A 54 -3.94 3.91 16.63
CA VAL A 54 -5.32 4.42 16.69
C VAL A 54 -6.13 3.69 17.75
N LEU A 55 -6.00 2.37 17.86
CA LEU A 55 -6.69 1.61 18.90
C LEU A 55 -6.25 2.02 20.30
N THR A 56 -4.96 2.33 20.50
CA THR A 56 -4.50 2.86 21.78
C THR A 56 -5.17 4.18 22.10
N LEU A 57 -5.37 5.11 21.15
CA LEU A 57 -6.04 6.40 21.41
C LEU A 57 -7.46 6.29 21.96
N PHE A 58 -8.16 5.16 21.76
CA PHE A 58 -9.49 4.91 22.32
C PHE A 58 -9.46 4.19 23.68
N ASP A 59 -8.28 3.89 24.20
CA ASP A 59 -8.11 3.26 25.51
C ASP A 59 -8.22 4.32 26.62
N ASP A 60 -9.19 4.15 27.52
CA ASP A 60 -9.48 5.05 28.66
C ASP A 60 -8.50 4.87 29.85
N SER A 61 -7.46 4.05 29.72
CA SER A 61 -6.49 3.85 30.80
C SER A 61 -5.60 5.08 30.99
N GLU A 62 -5.17 5.35 32.22
CA GLU A 62 -4.12 6.35 32.48
C GLU A 62 -2.81 5.92 31.79
N TRP A 63 -2.25 6.81 30.98
CA TRP A 63 -1.00 6.56 30.27
C TRP A 63 0.19 7.06 31.08
N ASP A 64 1.08 6.13 31.42
CA ASP A 64 2.38 6.50 31.97
C ASP A 64 3.28 7.16 30.91
N ARG A 65 4.28 7.94 31.34
CA ARG A 65 5.21 8.60 30.43
C ARG A 65 5.95 7.61 29.54
N ASP A 66 6.27 6.43 30.06
CA ASP A 66 6.94 5.39 29.27
C ASP A 66 6.05 4.88 28.13
N THR A 67 4.74 4.78 28.37
CA THR A 67 3.74 4.40 27.35
C THR A 67 3.59 5.48 26.28
N LEU A 68 3.54 6.76 26.68
CA LEU A 68 3.44 7.89 25.74
C LEU A 68 4.65 7.94 24.78
N PHE A 69 5.86 7.80 25.30
CA PHE A 69 7.08 7.76 24.47
C PHE A 69 7.12 6.52 23.58
N GLY A 70 6.69 5.36 24.10
CA GLY A 70 6.60 4.12 23.33
C GLY A 70 5.71 4.26 22.10
N ILE A 71 4.47 4.75 22.28
CA ILE A 71 3.53 4.87 21.16
C ILE A 71 3.97 5.96 20.17
N SER A 72 4.58 7.05 20.64
CA SER A 72 5.16 8.09 19.76
C SER A 72 6.22 7.53 18.81
N ILE A 73 7.16 6.72 19.33
CA ILE A 73 8.20 6.07 18.51
C ILE A 73 7.59 5.11 17.49
N PHE A 74 6.60 4.31 17.89
CA PHE A 74 5.90 3.40 16.97
C PHE A 74 5.16 4.16 15.86
N SER A 75 4.52 5.27 16.19
CA SER A 75 3.81 6.10 15.21
C SER A 75 4.77 6.72 14.18
N VAL A 76 5.92 7.24 14.62
CA VAL A 76 6.96 7.78 13.73
C VAL A 76 7.57 6.69 12.85
N ALA A 77 7.89 5.52 13.41
CA ALA A 77 8.43 4.40 12.64
C ALA A 77 7.43 3.90 11.58
N GLY A 78 6.15 3.80 11.93
CA GLY A 78 5.06 3.43 11.01
C GLY A 78 4.90 4.43 9.87
N LEU A 79 5.00 5.72 10.17
CA LEU A 79 4.94 6.81 9.20
C LEU A 79 6.13 6.78 8.22
N VAL A 80 7.35 6.59 8.71
CA VAL A 80 8.56 6.48 7.86
C VAL A 80 8.47 5.25 6.94
N CYS A 81 8.12 4.09 7.47
CA CYS A 81 7.93 2.87 6.67
C CYS A 81 6.82 3.05 5.61
N GLY A 82 5.74 3.73 5.95
CA GLY A 82 4.65 4.05 5.02
C GLY A 82 5.10 4.98 3.89
N ILE A 83 5.85 6.04 4.20
CA ILE A 83 6.39 6.98 3.19
C ILE A 83 7.36 6.27 2.24
N ILE A 84 8.25 5.43 2.76
CA ILE A 84 9.18 4.63 1.94
C ILE A 84 8.39 3.69 1.02
N SER A 85 7.33 3.05 1.54
CA SER A 85 6.48 2.16 0.75
C SER A 85 5.77 2.88 -0.41
N ILE A 86 5.31 4.12 -0.21
CA ILE A 86 4.68 4.94 -1.27
C ILE A 86 5.71 5.35 -2.32
N ASN A 87 6.92 5.74 -1.90
CA ASN A 87 7.97 6.18 -2.81
C ASN A 87 8.52 5.05 -3.71
N GLN A 88 8.46 3.79 -3.25
CA GLN A 88 8.92 2.65 -4.07
C GLN A 88 7.95 2.27 -5.20
N LYS A 89 6.78 2.93 -5.35
CA LYS A 89 5.75 2.66 -6.39
C LYS A 89 5.41 1.16 -6.56
N LYS A 90 5.51 0.39 -5.48
CA LYS A 90 5.20 -1.04 -5.48
C LYS A 90 3.69 -1.28 -5.58
N PRO A 91 3.25 -2.44 -6.12
CA PRO A 91 1.83 -2.79 -6.12
C PRO A 91 1.31 -2.85 -4.67
N GLY A 92 0.23 -2.12 -4.37
CA GLY A 92 -0.29 -1.98 -3.00
C GLY A 92 -0.39 -0.53 -2.48
N ASN A 93 -0.17 0.46 -3.35
CA ASN A 93 -0.15 1.89 -3.00
C ASN A 93 -1.35 2.35 -2.15
N ASN A 94 -2.55 1.87 -2.45
CA ASN A 94 -3.78 2.25 -1.71
C ASN A 94 -3.72 1.83 -0.22
N LEU A 95 -3.08 0.70 0.08
CA LEU A 95 -2.94 0.20 1.46
C LEU A 95 -1.90 1.01 2.25
N ALA A 96 -0.78 1.36 1.60
CA ALA A 96 0.25 2.20 2.20
C ALA A 96 -0.26 3.62 2.50
N ILE A 97 -1.07 4.19 1.60
CA ILE A 97 -1.71 5.50 1.81
C ILE A 97 -2.62 5.47 3.05
N ALA A 98 -3.44 4.42 3.22
CA ALA A 98 -4.28 4.28 4.41
C ALA A 98 -3.46 4.22 5.71
N GLY A 99 -2.37 3.45 5.72
CA GLY A 99 -1.45 3.36 6.87
C GLY A 99 -0.81 4.71 7.20
N VAL A 100 -0.30 5.43 6.21
CA VAL A 100 0.31 6.76 6.41
C VAL A 100 -0.69 7.77 6.96
N VAL A 101 -1.93 7.77 6.47
CA VAL A 101 -2.98 8.68 6.97
C VAL A 101 -3.30 8.39 8.44
N LEU A 102 -3.43 7.12 8.83
CA LEU A 102 -3.69 6.75 10.22
C LEU A 102 -2.53 7.12 11.15
N SER A 103 -1.28 6.88 10.74
CA SER A 103 -0.10 7.28 11.52
C SER A 103 0.05 8.80 11.61
N ALA A 104 -0.29 9.55 10.57
CA ALA A 104 -0.25 11.01 10.58
C ALA A 104 -1.29 11.61 11.55
N ILE A 105 -2.51 11.04 11.58
CA ILE A 105 -3.54 11.45 12.54
C ILE A 105 -3.09 11.11 13.97
N ALA A 106 -2.57 9.90 14.19
CA ALA A 106 -2.08 9.50 15.50
C ALA A 106 -0.95 10.42 15.98
N THR A 107 0.10 10.65 15.19
CA THR A 107 1.21 11.56 15.55
C THR A 107 0.73 12.98 15.89
N LEU A 108 -0.25 13.53 15.17
CA LEU A 108 -0.84 14.83 15.48
C LEU A 108 -1.58 14.83 16.83
N CYS A 109 -2.37 13.80 17.12
CA CYS A 109 -3.05 13.66 18.42
C CYS A 109 -2.05 13.55 19.58
N PHE A 110 -0.97 12.76 19.41
CA PHE A 110 0.10 12.65 20.41
C PHE A 110 0.83 13.97 20.65
N ALA A 111 1.13 14.73 19.59
CA ALA A 111 1.74 16.05 19.71
C ALA A 111 0.81 17.02 20.47
N GLY A 112 -0.50 16.98 20.22
CA GLY A 112 -1.49 17.76 20.96
C GLY A 112 -1.52 17.43 22.45
N LEU A 113 -1.60 16.14 22.80
CA LEU A 113 -1.58 15.68 24.20
C LEU A 113 -0.28 16.00 24.94
N SER A 114 0.85 16.13 24.23
CA SER A 114 2.13 16.47 24.85
C SER A 114 2.31 17.97 25.16
N LEU A 115 1.44 18.82 24.60
CA LEU A 115 1.48 20.28 24.76
C LEU A 115 0.47 20.81 25.79
N ASP A 116 -0.46 19.97 26.23
CA ASP A 116 -1.39 20.20 27.35
C ASP A 116 -0.74 19.78 28.68
#